data_AF-A0A0B2PC56-F1
#
_entry.id   AF-A0A0B2PC56-F1
#
_cell.length_a   1.000
_cell.length_b   1.000
_cell.length_c   1.000
_cell.angle_alpha   90.00
_cell.angle_beta   90.00
_cell.angle_gamma   90.00
#
_symmetry.space_group_name_H-M   'P 1'
#
loop_
_entity.id
_entity.type
_entity.pdbx_description
1 polymer ?
#
loop_
_entity_poly.entity_id
_entity_poly.type
_entity_poly.pdbx_seq_one_letter_code
_entity_poly.pdbx_strand_id
1 'polypeptide(L)'
;LTVIEILSRHASDEFYLGQRDGGDYWTSDAGPLEAFKRFGKNLEEIENKLIEKNNDETLRNRYGPAKMPYTLLYPSSEEGLTFRGIPNSISI
;
A
#
# COMPACT_ATOMS: atom_id res chain seq x y z
N LEU A 1 -1.54 -16.21 -19.53
CA LEU A 1 -2.36 -15.41 -18.59
C LEU A 1 -2.17 -15.88 -17.15
N THR A 2 -2.14 -17.19 -16.88
CA THR A 2 -2.00 -17.79 -15.54
C THR A 2 -0.81 -17.27 -14.71
N VAL A 3 0.36 -17.07 -15.32
CA VAL A 3 1.55 -16.60 -14.58
C VAL A 3 1.36 -15.19 -14.03
N ILE A 4 0.88 -14.24 -14.86
CA ILE A 4 0.71 -12.85 -14.44
C ILE A 4 -0.35 -12.74 -13.33
N GLU A 5 -1.42 -13.53 -13.40
CA GLU A 5 -2.44 -13.58 -12.36
C GLU A 5 -1.86 -13.99 -11.00
N ILE A 6 -1.01 -15.02 -10.98
CA ILE A 6 -0.30 -15.44 -9.76
C ILE A 6 0.63 -14.32 -9.27
N LEU A 7 1.40 -13.73 -10.18
CA LEU A 7 2.37 -12.68 -9.81
C LEU A 7 1.74 -11.36 -9.36
N SER A 8 0.45 -11.16 -9.62
CA SER A 8 -0.27 -9.93 -9.29
C SER A 8 -1.13 -10.06 -8.02
N ARG A 9 -1.09 -11.21 -7.35
CA ARG A 9 -1.88 -11.49 -6.14
C ARG A 9 -1.07 -11.25 -4.88
N HIS A 10 -1.67 -10.55 -3.94
CA HIS A 10 -1.14 -10.39 -2.59
C HIS A 10 -1.46 -11.64 -1.75
N ALA A 11 -0.46 -12.15 -1.03
CA ALA A 11 -0.64 -13.21 -0.06
C ALA A 11 -1.38 -12.70 1.19
N SER A 12 -2.06 -13.60 1.91
CA SER A 12 -2.82 -13.27 3.12
C SER A 12 -1.95 -12.81 4.29
N ASP A 13 -0.69 -13.24 4.28
CA ASP A 13 0.34 -13.01 5.30
C ASP A 13 1.36 -11.94 4.87
N GLU A 14 1.04 -11.13 3.86
CA GLU A 14 1.92 -10.06 3.38
C GLU A 14 2.09 -8.93 4.42
N PHE A 15 3.32 -8.42 4.53
CA PHE A 15 3.62 -7.23 5.32
C PHE A 15 3.81 -6.02 4.42
N TYR A 16 2.88 -5.09 4.52
CA TYR A 16 2.91 -3.85 3.75
C TYR A 16 3.83 -2.80 4.35
N LEU A 17 4.15 -1.78 3.55
CA LEU A 17 4.95 -0.65 3.98
C LEU A 17 4.31 0.03 5.21
N GLY A 18 5.11 0.25 6.25
CA GLY A 18 4.64 0.79 7.54
C GLY A 18 4.11 -0.28 8.51
N GLN A 19 4.10 -1.55 8.09
CA GLN A 19 3.85 -2.70 8.95
C GLN A 19 5.14 -3.49 9.18
N ARG A 20 5.16 -4.29 10.24
CA ARG A 20 6.31 -5.12 10.57
C ARG A 20 5.89 -6.39 11.28
N ASP A 21 6.58 -7.47 10.98
CA ASP A 21 6.49 -8.70 11.75
C ASP A 21 6.93 -8.47 13.21
N GLY A 22 6.21 -9.05 14.16
CA GLY A 22 6.40 -8.83 15.60
C GLY A 22 5.87 -7.49 16.15
N GLY A 23 5.23 -6.65 15.32
CA GLY A 23 4.53 -5.44 15.78
C GLY A 23 5.45 -4.41 16.45
N ASP A 24 5.22 -4.10 17.72
CA ASP A 24 6.02 -3.15 18.51
C ASP A 24 7.24 -3.79 19.21
N TYR A 25 7.43 -5.12 19.11
CA TYR A 25 8.43 -5.86 19.90
C TYR A 25 9.75 -6.15 19.17
N TRP A 26 9.98 -5.54 18.01
CA TRP A 26 11.21 -5.72 17.23
C TRP A 26 12.42 -4.97 17.80
N THR A 27 12.19 -4.01 18.72
CA THR A 27 13.21 -3.31 19.50
C THR A 27 12.62 -2.85 20.84
N SER A 28 13.46 -2.69 21.85
CA SER A 28 13.08 -2.05 23.13
C SER A 28 13.24 -0.53 23.11
N ASP A 29 13.83 0.03 22.05
CA ASP A 29 14.15 1.46 21.98
C ASP A 29 12.92 2.27 21.60
N ALA A 30 12.50 3.18 22.48
CA ALA A 30 11.32 4.01 22.25
C ALA A 30 11.45 4.94 21.02
N GLY A 31 12.64 5.47 20.75
CA GLY A 31 12.88 6.41 19.65
C GLY A 31 12.54 5.84 18.26
N PRO A 32 13.14 4.69 17.87
CA PRO A 32 12.79 4.00 16.63
C PRO A 32 11.32 3.57 16.56
N LEU A 33 10.72 3.11 17.65
CA LEU A 33 9.30 2.73 17.69
C LEU A 33 8.38 3.92 17.39
N GLU A 34 8.62 5.06 18.02
CA GLU A 34 7.85 6.29 17.73
C GLU A 34 8.07 6.78 16.30
N ALA A 35 9.30 6.73 15.80
CA ALA A 35 9.60 7.10 14.43
C ALA A 35 8.86 6.20 13.42
N PHE A 36 8.79 4.90 13.69
CA PHE A 36 8.06 3.94 12.86
C PHE A 36 6.55 4.18 12.91
N LYS A 37 5.99 4.48 14.08
CA LYS A 37 4.57 4.88 14.21
C LYS A 37 4.24 6.15 13.43
N ARG A 38 5.11 7.17 13.49
CA ARG A 38 4.97 8.38 12.66
C ARG A 38 5.04 8.06 11.18
N PHE A 39 5.92 7.15 10.77
CA PHE A 39 6.02 6.71 9.38
C PHE A 39 4.72 6.04 8.90
N GLY A 40 4.15 5.11 9.66
CA GLY A 40 2.84 4.50 9.34
C GLY A 40 1.72 5.54 9.19
N LYS A 41 1.62 6.47 10.14
CA LYS A 41 0.63 7.57 10.06
C LYS A 41 0.81 8.43 8.81
N ASN A 42 2.04 8.76 8.44
CA ASN A 42 2.31 9.52 7.23
C ASN A 42 1.86 8.76 5.96
N LEU A 43 1.99 7.43 5.94
CA LEU A 43 1.51 6.61 4.83
C LEU A 43 -0.02 6.64 4.73
N GLU A 44 -0.75 6.54 5.84
CA GLU A 44 -2.21 6.69 5.88
C GLU A 44 -2.64 8.06 5.33
N GLU A 45 -1.97 9.13 5.74
CA GLU A 45 -2.23 10.48 5.24
C GLU A 45 -1.95 10.61 3.73
N ILE A 46 -0.90 9.95 3.23
CA ILE A 46 -0.59 9.91 1.79
C ILE A 46 -1.66 9.13 1.03
N GLU A 47 -2.12 8.00 1.55
CA GLU A 47 -3.17 7.21 0.91
C GLU A 47 -4.45 8.02 0.74
N ASN A 48 -4.87 8.74 1.79
CA ASN A 48 -6.02 9.64 1.74
C ASN A 48 -5.85 10.72 0.65
N LYS A 49 -4.66 11.33 0.53
CA LYS A 49 -4.36 12.28 -0.56
C LYS A 49 -4.42 11.63 -1.94
N LEU A 50 -4.04 10.37 -2.08
CA LEU A 50 -4.14 9.64 -3.34
C LEU A 50 -5.60 9.32 -3.69
N ILE A 51 -6.44 9.01 -2.70
CA ILE A 51 -7.89 8.86 -2.84
C ILE A 51 -8.52 10.16 -3.33
N GLU A 52 -8.22 11.28 -2.67
CA GLU A 52 -8.68 12.61 -3.10
C GLU A 52 -8.25 12.91 -4.54
N LYS A 53 -7.00 12.65 -4.89
CA LYS A 53 -6.48 12.83 -6.27
C LYS A 53 -7.20 11.94 -7.28
N ASN A 54 -7.52 10.71 -6.94
CA ASN A 54 -8.29 9.84 -7.84
C ASN A 54 -9.71 10.39 -8.03
N ASN A 55 -10.33 10.96 -7.00
CA ASN A 55 -11.67 11.54 -7.08
C ASN A 55 -11.72 12.94 -7.73
N ASP A 56 -10.57 13.57 -8.00
CA ASP A 56 -10.49 14.85 -8.69
C ASP A 56 -10.67 14.68 -10.21
N GLU A 57 -11.84 15.09 -10.72
CA GLU A 57 -12.19 15.00 -12.14
C GLU A 57 -11.28 15.79 -13.08
N THR A 58 -10.53 16.77 -12.56
CA THR A 58 -9.54 17.52 -13.33
C THR A 58 -8.30 16.67 -13.65
N LEU A 59 -8.01 15.65 -12.82
CA LEU A 59 -6.87 14.75 -12.95
C LEU A 59 -7.18 13.53 -13.83
N ARG A 60 -7.63 13.78 -15.06
CA ARG A 60 -8.16 12.76 -15.99
C ARG A 60 -7.24 11.55 -16.26
N ASN A 61 -5.92 11.76 -16.23
CA ASN A 61 -4.93 10.69 -16.45
C ASN A 61 -4.92 9.63 -15.34
N ARG A 62 -5.58 9.87 -14.21
CA ARG A 62 -5.68 8.92 -13.10
C ARG A 62 -6.75 7.86 -13.32
N TYR A 63 -7.69 8.07 -14.24
CA TYR A 63 -8.74 7.11 -14.62
C TYR A 63 -8.61 6.66 -16.08
N GLY A 64 -8.32 7.61 -16.97
CA GLY A 64 -8.31 7.39 -18.40
C GLY A 64 -9.64 6.90 -18.98
N PRO A 65 -9.67 6.53 -20.27
CA PRO A 65 -10.87 6.02 -20.93
C PRO A 65 -11.33 4.66 -20.39
N ALA A 66 -10.43 3.89 -19.77
CA ALA A 66 -10.72 2.60 -19.15
C ALA A 66 -11.48 2.72 -17.81
N LYS A 67 -11.64 3.95 -17.29
CA LYS A 67 -12.29 4.23 -15.99
C LYS A 67 -11.66 3.45 -14.82
N MET A 68 -10.33 3.31 -14.85
CA MET A 68 -9.60 2.54 -13.84
C MET A 68 -8.75 3.50 -13.00
N PRO A 69 -9.10 3.72 -11.71
CA PRO A 69 -8.32 4.61 -10.86
C PRO A 69 -6.89 4.09 -10.66
N TYR A 70 -5.93 5.00 -10.61
CA TYR A 70 -4.55 4.65 -10.30
C TYR A 70 -4.35 4.43 -8.80
N THR A 71 -4.43 3.16 -8.37
CA THR A 71 -4.31 2.74 -6.97
C THR A 71 -3.04 1.94 -6.64
N LEU A 72 -2.19 1.66 -7.63
CA LEU A 72 -0.98 0.85 -7.48
C LEU A 72 0.00 1.34 -6.41
N LEU A 73 -0.05 2.63 -6.04
CA LEU A 73 0.80 3.23 -5.00
C LEU A 73 0.05 3.53 -3.71
N TYR A 74 -1.11 2.92 -3.49
CA TYR A 74 -1.76 2.96 -2.17
C TYR A 74 -0.94 2.05 -1.25
N PRO A 75 -0.46 2.54 -0.08
CA PRO A 75 0.36 1.74 0.83
C PRO A 75 -0.31 0.43 1.26
N SER A 76 -1.61 0.46 1.54
CA SER A 76 -2.35 -0.71 2.05
C SER A 76 -3.10 -1.49 0.95
N SER A 77 -3.28 -2.79 1.20
CA SER A 77 -4.16 -3.67 0.42
C SER A 77 -4.68 -4.82 1.28
N GLU A 78 -5.76 -5.43 0.81
CA GLU A 78 -6.21 -6.76 1.23
C GLU A 78 -5.51 -7.86 0.42
N GLU A 79 -5.73 -9.11 0.82
CA GLU A 79 -5.28 -10.27 0.06
C GLU A 79 -5.91 -10.36 -1.34
N GLY A 80 -5.21 -11.03 -2.27
CA GLY A 80 -5.71 -11.29 -3.62
C GLY A 80 -5.30 -10.26 -4.66
N LEU A 81 -6.03 -10.20 -5.77
CA LEU A 81 -5.74 -9.34 -6.92
C LEU A 81 -6.47 -8.01 -6.78
N THR A 82 -5.82 -7.03 -6.16
CA THR A 82 -6.47 -5.79 -5.70
C THR A 82 -6.10 -4.54 -6.49
N PHE A 83 -5.03 -4.58 -7.29
CA PHE A 83 -4.47 -3.43 -8.01
C PHE A 83 -4.00 -2.28 -7.08
N ARG A 84 -3.58 -2.61 -5.87
CA ARG A 84 -3.09 -1.67 -4.84
C ARG A 84 -2.22 -2.40 -3.82
N GLY A 85 -1.59 -1.65 -2.91
CA GLY A 85 -0.75 -2.20 -1.85
C GLY A 85 0.72 -2.13 -2.22
N ILE A 86 1.55 -1.70 -1.26
CA ILE A 86 3.01 -1.65 -1.40
C ILE A 86 3.60 -2.62 -0.38
N PRO A 87 4.03 -3.83 -0.80
CA PRO A 87 4.76 -4.74 0.07
C PRO A 87 6.08 -4.12 0.57
N ASN A 88 6.57 -4.57 1.72
CA ASN A 88 7.88 -4.17 2.23
C ASN A 88 9.05 -4.65 1.36
N SER A 89 8.85 -5.68 0.53
CA SER A 89 9.91 -6.36 -0.21
C SER A 89 9.44 -6.90 -1.56
N ILE A 90 10.37 -7.45 -2.35
CA ILE A 90 10.02 -8.21 -3.55
C ILE A 90 9.62 -9.62 -3.10
N SER A 91 8.34 -9.79 -2.79
CA SER A 91 7.74 -11.02 -2.27
C SER A 91 6.99 -11.85 -3.33
N ILE A 92 6.89 -11.33 -4.56
CA ILE A 92 6.28 -11.98 -5.72
C ILE A 92 6.95 -11.55 -7.04
#